data_AF-A0A096PCV0-F1
#
_entry.id   AF-A0A096PCV0-F1
#
_cell.length_a   1.000
_cell.length_b   1.000
_cell.length_c   1.000
_cell.angle_alpha   90.00
_cell.angle_beta   90.00
_cell.angle_gamma   90.00
#
_symmetry.space_group_name_H-M   'P 1'
#
loop_
_entity.id
_entity.type
_entity.pdbx_description
1 polymer ?
#
loop_
_entity_poly.entity_id
_entity_poly.type
_entity_poly.pdbx_seq_one_letter_code
_entity_poly.pdbx_strand_id
1 'polypeptide(L)'
;MQPLTTKSSPWLGIHLDRNTYAPGDTITGFVHRTTPIITIDAEVTCCLHGRASIVSGLDTRLNSKFNLLTCNERPDEIYRGPLYSLNNMVERWPFSLKIPTCADSTTNTGSTLASYMPTGAMDHQLPPTYSLYSTGVIGVFVEYFVSAKILFYEYDGVKRVQAWHPFKLVQYSPNPPIADFAVRVWRYPGSVRSTRLIPGRQDERGSLFSWAKRSSSRPGDPTLKFELLFGFPTRIQLDNQTPIPLRLAVFPNWDKTSEIIKNVPQKFRLLLIKVSLVTCTKVMTRHGTEKYYTKAVNLGVSNAIDNLQDEIQIPCTSSWEPIDVGKMIDLRITSKGITCGWKEEQFTPSFRTYNMTVTHKLRWDIEFKVAGDTLFVKGEANVLLLRSCDEREQSTRGLGLSEVEEDDSWIRPPPEDEAPPSFADAIVMGRRIDSQET
;
A
#
# COMPACT_ATOMS: atom_id res chain seq x y z
N MET A 1 -13.29 17.92 -0.76
CA MET A 1 -12.28 17.97 -1.84
C MET A 1 -12.21 16.59 -2.46
N GLN A 2 -12.33 16.48 -3.78
CA GLN A 2 -12.45 15.22 -4.50
C GLN A 2 -11.41 15.15 -5.63
N PRO A 3 -11.03 13.93 -6.07
CA PRO A 3 -10.17 13.76 -7.24
C PRO A 3 -10.80 14.40 -8.48
N LEU A 4 -9.96 14.71 -9.47
CA LEU A 4 -10.39 15.29 -10.73
C LEU A 4 -11.41 14.35 -11.41
N THR A 5 -12.59 14.89 -11.68
CA THR A 5 -13.64 14.19 -12.45
C THR A 5 -13.62 14.65 -13.90
N THR A 6 -14.17 13.81 -14.79
CA THR A 6 -14.31 14.13 -16.21
C THR A 6 -15.10 15.42 -16.38
N LYS A 7 -14.52 16.40 -17.09
CA LYS A 7 -15.24 17.57 -17.58
C LYS A 7 -15.51 17.39 -19.06
N SER A 8 -16.79 17.25 -19.36
CA SER A 8 -17.30 17.12 -20.73
C SER A 8 -18.58 17.95 -20.85
N SER A 9 -18.84 18.45 -22.05
CA SER A 9 -20.07 19.19 -22.38
C SER A 9 -20.43 18.94 -23.85
N PRO A 10 -21.64 19.30 -24.31
CA PRO A 10 -22.01 19.20 -25.72
C PRO A 10 -21.06 19.94 -26.68
N TRP A 11 -20.37 20.98 -26.18
CA TRP A 11 -19.40 21.76 -26.93
C TRP A 11 -18.06 21.06 -27.14
N LEU A 12 -17.66 20.21 -26.19
CA LEU A 12 -16.41 19.48 -26.24
C LEU A 12 -16.40 18.34 -25.20
N GLY A 13 -16.06 17.15 -25.65
CA GLY A 13 -15.84 15.97 -24.83
C GLY A 13 -14.64 15.17 -25.31
N ILE A 14 -14.14 14.28 -24.45
CA ILE A 14 -13.00 13.40 -24.74
C ILE A 14 -13.45 11.97 -24.48
N HIS A 15 -13.13 11.07 -25.39
CA HIS A 15 -13.25 9.62 -25.22
C HIS A 15 -11.86 9.00 -25.28
N LEU A 16 -11.54 8.14 -24.31
CA LEU A 16 -10.31 7.34 -24.28
C LEU A 16 -10.66 5.88 -24.56
N ASP A 17 -9.84 5.20 -25.36
CA ASP A 17 -10.08 3.78 -25.68
C ASP A 17 -9.85 2.87 -24.47
N ARG A 18 -9.00 3.31 -23.52
CA ARG A 18 -8.72 2.64 -22.24
C ARG A 18 -8.72 3.66 -21.10
N ASN A 19 -8.87 3.15 -19.87
CA ASN A 19 -8.85 3.96 -18.65
C ASN A 19 -7.58 3.80 -17.81
N THR A 20 -6.72 2.82 -18.13
CA THR A 20 -5.52 2.47 -17.38
C THR A 20 -4.33 2.35 -18.33
N TYR A 21 -3.22 2.97 -17.97
CA TYR A 21 -2.00 3.05 -18.78
C TYR A 21 -0.75 2.94 -17.88
N ALA A 22 0.39 2.62 -18.48
CA ALA A 22 1.70 2.67 -17.87
C ALA A 22 2.58 3.75 -18.52
N PRO A 23 3.65 4.20 -17.85
CA PRO A 23 4.67 5.04 -18.49
C PRO A 23 5.20 4.38 -19.76
N GLY A 24 5.32 5.15 -20.86
CA GLY A 24 5.70 4.63 -22.18
C GLY A 24 4.53 4.19 -23.07
N ASP A 25 3.35 3.92 -22.51
CA ASP A 25 2.15 3.60 -23.29
C ASP A 25 1.73 4.79 -24.17
N THR A 26 0.97 4.51 -25.22
CA THR A 26 0.33 5.53 -26.06
C THR A 26 -1.17 5.56 -25.77
N ILE A 27 -1.68 6.74 -25.40
CA ILE A 27 -3.09 7.00 -25.21
C ILE A 27 -3.71 7.30 -26.56
N THR A 28 -4.71 6.52 -26.95
CA THR A 28 -5.53 6.74 -28.14
C THR A 28 -6.97 7.04 -27.75
N GLY A 29 -7.64 7.79 -28.61
CA GLY A 29 -9.04 8.16 -28.41
C GLY A 29 -9.45 9.25 -29.39
N PHE A 30 -10.53 9.94 -29.05
CA PHE A 30 -11.01 11.07 -29.86
C PHE A 30 -11.62 12.18 -29.01
N VAL A 31 -11.44 13.40 -29.48
CA VAL A 31 -12.19 14.58 -29.04
C VAL A 31 -13.46 14.65 -29.86
N HIS A 32 -14.59 14.95 -29.23
CA HIS A 32 -15.87 15.05 -29.93
C HIS A 32 -16.66 16.28 -29.53
N ARG A 33 -17.57 16.69 -30.40
CA ARG A 33 -18.59 17.70 -30.12
C ARG A 33 -19.94 17.31 -30.71
N THR A 34 -21.00 17.83 -30.11
CA THR A 34 -22.38 17.68 -30.59
C THR A 34 -23.06 19.02 -30.85
N THR A 35 -22.60 20.11 -30.24
CA THR A 35 -23.13 21.45 -30.50
C THR A 35 -22.71 21.95 -31.89
N PRO A 36 -23.65 22.41 -32.72
CA PRO A 36 -23.34 23.06 -33.99
C PRO A 36 -22.50 24.33 -33.80
N ILE A 37 -21.49 24.48 -34.63
CA ILE A 37 -20.63 25.67 -34.72
C ILE A 37 -20.48 25.94 -36.21
N ILE A 38 -20.59 27.22 -36.58
CA ILE A 38 -20.33 27.71 -37.93
C ILE A 38 -19.19 28.72 -37.80
N THR A 39 -17.99 28.32 -38.19
CA THR A 39 -16.82 29.20 -38.19
C THR A 39 -15.89 28.84 -39.34
N ILE A 40 -15.14 29.83 -39.84
CA ILE A 40 -14.16 29.62 -40.91
C ILE A 40 -12.81 29.10 -40.38
N ASP A 41 -12.55 29.29 -39.09
CA ASP A 41 -11.31 28.89 -38.44
C ASP A 41 -11.58 28.45 -37.01
N ALA A 42 -11.33 27.16 -36.76
CA ALA A 42 -11.28 26.58 -35.44
C ALA A 42 -9.99 25.81 -35.28
N GLU A 43 -9.46 25.82 -34.06
CA GLU A 43 -8.29 25.06 -33.65
C GLU A 43 -8.70 24.12 -32.52
N VAL A 44 -8.44 22.83 -32.68
CA VAL A 44 -8.61 21.83 -31.64
C VAL A 44 -7.24 21.30 -31.26
N THR A 45 -6.92 21.42 -29.97
CA THR A 45 -5.67 20.94 -29.40
C THR A 45 -5.92 19.91 -28.31
N CYS A 46 -4.99 18.96 -28.20
CA CYS A 46 -5.00 17.92 -27.17
C CYS A 46 -3.65 17.90 -26.45
N CYS A 47 -3.67 17.61 -25.15
CA CYS A 47 -2.46 17.61 -24.33
C CYS A 47 -2.57 16.69 -23.12
N LEU A 48 -1.42 16.16 -22.70
CA LEU A 48 -1.28 15.35 -21.50
C LEU A 48 -0.86 16.21 -20.30
N HIS A 49 -1.48 15.96 -19.15
CA HIS A 49 -1.14 16.59 -17.88
C HIS A 49 -1.00 15.57 -16.76
N GLY A 50 -0.13 15.89 -15.80
CA GLY A 50 0.13 15.09 -14.61
C GLY A 50 0.49 16.01 -13.45
N ARG A 51 -0.01 15.72 -12.26
CA ARG A 51 0.27 16.54 -11.07
C ARG A 51 0.28 15.72 -9.79
N ALA A 52 1.12 16.15 -8.85
CA ALA A 52 1.10 15.74 -7.46
C ALA A 52 0.61 16.93 -6.62
N SER A 53 -0.49 16.76 -5.87
CA SER A 53 -1.13 17.85 -5.14
C SER A 53 -1.56 17.45 -3.75
N ILE A 54 -1.44 18.41 -2.85
CA ILE A 54 -1.90 18.37 -1.47
C ILE A 54 -2.86 19.55 -1.34
N VAL A 55 -4.08 19.28 -0.92
CA VAL A 55 -5.14 20.28 -0.76
C VAL A 55 -5.76 20.11 0.61
N SER A 56 -5.74 21.16 1.41
CA SER A 56 -6.30 21.23 2.75
C SER A 56 -7.51 22.16 2.74
N GLY A 57 -8.59 21.69 3.37
CA GLY A 57 -9.84 22.44 3.48
C GLY A 57 -9.85 23.41 4.66
N LEU A 58 -8.99 23.15 5.65
CA LEU A 58 -8.90 23.91 6.90
C LEU A 58 -7.85 25.03 6.83
N ASP A 59 -6.75 24.76 6.12
CA ASP A 59 -5.63 25.70 6.01
C ASP A 59 -4.99 25.59 4.62
N THR A 60 -5.24 26.62 3.80
CA THR A 60 -4.73 26.71 2.42
C THR A 60 -3.22 26.87 2.34
N ARG A 61 -2.54 27.26 3.44
CA ARG A 61 -1.06 27.33 3.51
C ARG A 61 -0.43 25.94 3.41
N LEU A 62 -1.20 24.90 3.70
CA LEU A 62 -0.78 23.51 3.55
C LEU A 62 -0.83 23.03 2.09
N ASN A 63 -1.48 23.79 1.20
CA ASN A 63 -1.66 23.39 -0.19
C ASN A 63 -0.32 23.41 -0.92
N SER A 64 0.01 22.31 -1.57
CA SER A 64 1.23 22.14 -2.34
C SER A 64 0.88 21.47 -3.66
N LYS A 65 1.50 21.90 -4.76
CA LYS A 65 1.23 21.36 -6.10
C LYS A 65 2.50 21.37 -6.91
N PHE A 66 2.82 20.21 -7.47
CA PHE A 66 3.91 20.00 -8.40
C PHE A 66 3.33 19.44 -9.70
N ASN A 67 3.79 19.95 -10.83
CA ASN A 67 3.49 19.34 -12.11
C ASN A 67 4.44 18.15 -12.30
N LEU A 68 3.87 17.04 -12.76
CA LEU A 68 4.60 15.84 -13.16
C LEU A 68 4.70 15.74 -14.68
N LEU A 69 3.66 16.22 -15.38
CA LEU A 69 3.65 16.36 -16.83
C LEU A 69 2.98 17.68 -17.17
N THR A 70 3.62 18.47 -18.02
CA THR A 70 3.07 19.71 -18.53
C THR A 70 2.90 19.61 -20.04
N CYS A 71 1.79 20.16 -20.54
CA CYS A 71 1.61 20.39 -21.96
C CYS A 71 2.74 21.31 -22.44
N ASN A 72 3.60 20.82 -23.32
CA ASN A 72 4.69 21.60 -23.92
C ASN A 72 4.13 22.90 -24.55
N GLU A 73 5.01 23.87 -24.82
CA GLU A 73 4.61 25.17 -25.40
C GLU A 73 3.83 25.05 -26.72
N ARG A 74 3.92 23.90 -27.41
CA ARG A 74 3.06 23.54 -28.54
C ARG A 74 2.20 22.32 -28.19
N PRO A 75 0.92 22.52 -27.85
CA PRO A 75 -0.05 21.43 -27.76
C PRO A 75 -0.15 20.67 -29.08
N ASP A 76 -0.54 19.40 -29.04
CA ASP A 76 -0.78 18.65 -30.27
C ASP A 76 -2.05 19.19 -30.94
N GLU A 77 -1.86 19.91 -32.05
CA GLU A 77 -2.95 20.37 -32.92
C GLU A 77 -3.53 19.14 -33.63
N ILE A 78 -4.74 18.76 -33.24
CA ILE A 78 -5.46 17.61 -33.80
C ILE A 78 -6.44 18.02 -34.90
N TYR A 79 -6.74 19.32 -34.98
CA TYR A 79 -7.54 19.89 -36.05
C TYR A 79 -7.28 21.39 -36.18
N ARG A 80 -7.20 21.86 -37.43
CA ARG A 80 -7.30 23.27 -37.76
C ARG A 80 -8.06 23.47 -39.06
N GLY A 81 -9.04 24.36 -39.03
CA GLY A 81 -9.82 24.69 -40.23
C GLY A 81 -11.27 25.04 -39.93
N PRO A 82 -12.10 25.14 -40.98
CA PRO A 82 -13.48 25.57 -40.83
C PRO A 82 -14.34 24.51 -40.17
N LEU A 83 -15.35 24.94 -39.40
CA LEU A 83 -16.37 24.06 -38.83
C LEU A 83 -17.72 24.43 -39.42
N TYR A 84 -18.32 23.48 -40.12
CA TYR A 84 -19.66 23.60 -40.69
C TYR A 84 -20.46 22.36 -40.35
N SER A 85 -21.25 22.41 -39.29
CA SER A 85 -22.15 21.31 -38.95
C SER A 85 -23.60 21.73 -39.13
N LEU A 86 -24.20 21.32 -40.25
CA LEU A 86 -25.64 21.20 -40.38
C LEU A 86 -26.04 19.77 -40.00
N ASN A 87 -27.06 19.61 -39.15
CA ASN A 87 -27.72 18.33 -38.80
C ASN A 87 -27.11 17.45 -37.67
N ASN A 88 -26.84 18.00 -36.47
CA ASN A 88 -26.56 17.21 -35.24
C ASN A 88 -25.51 16.08 -35.37
N MET A 89 -24.67 16.11 -36.40
CA MET A 89 -23.64 15.11 -36.63
C MET A 89 -22.54 15.30 -35.59
N VAL A 90 -22.19 14.21 -34.90
CA VAL A 90 -21.11 14.22 -33.92
C VAL A 90 -19.79 14.31 -34.67
N GLU A 91 -19.14 15.46 -34.57
CA GLU A 91 -17.80 15.63 -35.12
C GLU A 91 -16.78 15.03 -34.16
N ARG A 92 -15.78 14.33 -34.72
CA ARG A 92 -14.79 13.58 -33.95
C ARG A 92 -13.41 13.78 -34.55
N TRP A 93 -12.45 14.07 -33.69
CA TRP A 93 -11.04 14.22 -34.04
C TRP A 93 -10.20 13.20 -33.26
N PRO A 94 -9.61 12.21 -33.93
CA PRO A 94 -8.76 11.24 -33.26
C PRO A 94 -7.48 11.89 -32.76
N PHE A 95 -6.90 11.35 -31.69
CA PHE A 95 -5.60 11.76 -31.18
C PHE A 95 -4.78 10.57 -30.71
N SER A 96 -3.46 10.77 -30.62
CA SER A 96 -2.50 9.79 -30.10
C SER A 96 -1.44 10.51 -29.29
N LEU A 97 -1.41 10.29 -27.96
CA LEU A 97 -0.49 10.94 -27.04
C LEU A 97 0.42 9.90 -26.37
N LYS A 98 1.75 10.05 -26.50
CA LYS A 98 2.70 9.17 -25.82
C LYS A 98 2.91 9.60 -24.38
N ILE A 99 2.79 8.68 -23.43
CA ILE A 99 3.09 8.93 -22.01
C ILE A 99 4.61 8.88 -21.83
N PRO A 100 5.27 9.94 -21.34
CA PRO A 100 6.68 9.90 -21.01
C PRO A 100 7.00 8.86 -19.94
N THR A 101 8.23 8.34 -19.90
CA THR A 101 8.68 7.44 -18.83
C THR A 101 9.01 8.20 -17.53
N CYS A 102 9.44 9.45 -17.67
CA CYS A 102 9.86 10.31 -16.58
C CYS A 102 9.00 11.58 -16.46
N ALA A 103 8.93 12.13 -15.26
CA ALA A 103 8.28 13.39 -14.95
C ALA A 103 9.07 14.58 -15.49
N ASP A 104 8.35 15.58 -15.98
CA ASP A 104 8.90 16.87 -16.37
C ASP A 104 8.97 17.80 -15.15
N SER A 105 10.20 18.17 -14.77
CA SER A 105 10.47 19.04 -13.63
C SER A 105 10.69 20.51 -14.01
N THR A 106 10.78 20.83 -15.30
CA THR A 106 11.18 22.15 -15.82
C THR A 106 10.22 23.28 -15.42
N THR A 107 8.95 22.95 -15.21
CA THR A 107 7.89 23.91 -14.86
C THR A 107 7.76 24.17 -13.35
N ASN A 108 8.56 23.50 -12.51
CA ASN A 108 8.52 23.62 -11.05
C ASN A 108 9.54 24.62 -10.47
N THR A 109 10.11 25.53 -11.29
CA THR A 109 11.24 26.43 -11.00
C THR A 109 11.05 27.48 -9.89
N GLY A 110 9.95 27.43 -9.13
CA GLY A 110 9.70 28.30 -7.96
C GLY A 110 9.33 27.56 -6.68
N SER A 111 9.34 26.22 -6.66
CA SER A 111 8.89 25.40 -5.53
C SER A 111 10.05 24.62 -4.87
N THR A 112 11.13 25.32 -4.54
CA THR A 112 12.39 24.72 -4.09
C THR A 112 12.47 24.42 -2.59
N LEU A 113 11.73 25.16 -1.74
CA LEU A 113 11.79 25.01 -0.28
C LEU A 113 11.04 23.78 0.26
N ALA A 114 10.29 23.07 -0.58
CA ALA A 114 9.33 22.04 -0.17
C ALA A 114 9.36 20.80 -1.07
N SER A 115 10.56 20.39 -1.49
CA SER A 115 10.73 19.20 -2.32
C SER A 115 11.64 18.19 -1.66
N TYR A 116 11.16 16.94 -1.58
CA TYR A 116 11.94 15.77 -1.25
C TYR A 116 13.01 15.45 -2.29
N MET A 117 12.97 16.06 -3.49
CA MET A 117 13.93 15.80 -4.57
C MET A 117 14.45 17.09 -5.20
N PRO A 118 15.66 17.11 -5.79
CA PRO A 118 16.15 18.26 -6.55
C PRO A 118 15.17 18.61 -7.68
N THR A 119 14.81 19.88 -7.79
CA THR A 119 14.04 20.39 -8.94
C THR A 119 15.00 20.51 -10.13
N GLY A 120 14.60 20.02 -11.32
CA GLY A 120 15.47 19.98 -12.52
C GLY A 120 16.10 18.60 -12.81
N ALA A 121 15.89 17.58 -11.97
CA ALA A 121 16.26 16.21 -12.30
C ALA A 121 15.29 15.64 -13.37
N MET A 122 15.84 15.04 -14.43
CA MET A 122 15.06 14.46 -15.55
C MET A 122 14.80 12.95 -15.38
N ASP A 123 15.34 12.34 -14.32
CA ASP A 123 15.35 10.88 -14.12
C ASP A 123 14.22 10.39 -13.18
N HIS A 124 13.23 11.24 -12.89
CA HIS A 124 12.18 10.88 -11.96
C HIS A 124 11.07 10.09 -12.67
N GLN A 125 10.97 8.79 -12.43
CA GLN A 125 9.90 7.96 -13.00
C GLN A 125 8.51 8.50 -12.61
N LEU A 126 7.54 8.43 -13.53
CA LEU A 126 6.17 8.87 -13.24
C LEU A 126 5.53 8.02 -12.13
N PRO A 127 5.09 8.60 -10.99
CA PRO A 127 4.46 7.87 -9.90
C PRO A 127 3.08 7.31 -10.31
N PRO A 128 2.60 6.22 -9.69
CA PRO A 128 1.27 5.69 -9.96
C PRO A 128 0.18 6.68 -9.52
N THR A 129 -1.01 6.59 -10.14
CA THR A 129 -2.19 7.33 -9.69
C THR A 129 -2.51 6.96 -8.25
N TYR A 130 -2.64 7.97 -7.40
CA TYR A 130 -2.84 7.80 -5.97
C TYR A 130 -3.82 8.83 -5.42
N SER A 131 -4.65 8.43 -4.48
CA SER A 131 -5.54 9.32 -3.77
C SER A 131 -5.68 8.92 -2.31
N LEU A 132 -5.42 9.85 -1.42
CA LEU A 132 -5.74 9.76 -0.01
C LEU A 132 -6.60 10.97 0.34
N TYR A 133 -7.80 10.73 0.85
CA TYR A 133 -8.69 11.79 1.29
C TYR A 133 -9.18 11.50 2.70
N SER A 134 -9.17 12.55 3.53
CA SER A 134 -9.87 12.59 4.81
C SER A 134 -10.83 13.77 4.76
N THR A 135 -12.13 13.48 4.87
CA THR A 135 -13.22 14.44 4.68
C THR A 135 -13.01 15.69 5.52
N GLY A 136 -12.99 16.85 4.86
CA GLY A 136 -12.85 18.14 5.52
C GLY A 136 -11.45 18.48 6.03
N VAL A 137 -10.47 17.56 5.94
CA VAL A 137 -9.13 17.76 6.50
C VAL A 137 -8.11 17.95 5.39
N ILE A 138 -7.87 16.91 4.59
CA ILE A 138 -6.84 16.92 3.56
C ILE A 138 -7.18 15.98 2.41
N GLY A 139 -6.80 16.37 1.20
CA GLY A 139 -6.75 15.54 0.01
C GLY A 139 -5.33 15.52 -0.54
N VAL A 140 -4.79 14.33 -0.77
CA VAL A 140 -3.48 14.09 -1.36
C VAL A 140 -3.70 13.29 -2.63
N PHE A 141 -3.20 13.80 -3.76
CA PHE A 141 -3.51 13.25 -5.08
C PHE A 141 -2.28 13.20 -5.97
N VAL A 142 -2.15 12.11 -6.71
CA VAL A 142 -1.31 11.98 -7.92
C VAL A 142 -2.26 11.65 -9.06
N GLU A 143 -2.40 12.58 -10.00
CA GLU A 143 -3.45 12.52 -11.02
C GLU A 143 -2.89 12.79 -12.40
N TYR A 144 -3.45 12.09 -13.39
CA TYR A 144 -3.14 12.26 -14.80
C TYR A 144 -4.42 12.44 -15.59
N PHE A 145 -4.39 13.33 -16.57
CA PHE A 145 -5.55 13.61 -17.42
C PHE A 145 -5.14 14.12 -18.79
N VAL A 146 -5.94 13.75 -19.78
CA VAL A 146 -5.90 14.37 -21.10
C VAL A 146 -6.75 15.64 -21.04
N SER A 147 -6.27 16.73 -21.61
CA SER A 147 -7.05 17.96 -21.78
C SER A 147 -7.19 18.28 -23.26
N ALA A 148 -8.39 18.67 -23.66
CA ALA A 148 -8.68 19.14 -25.00
C ALA A 148 -9.20 20.57 -24.94
N LYS A 149 -8.81 21.40 -25.89
CA LYS A 149 -9.29 22.78 -26.05
C LYS A 149 -9.75 22.98 -27.47
N ILE A 150 -10.85 23.70 -27.64
CA ILE A 150 -11.28 24.22 -28.93
C ILE A 150 -11.32 25.75 -28.85
N LEU A 151 -10.71 26.40 -29.84
CA LEU A 151 -10.71 27.83 -30.04
C LEU A 151 -11.41 28.12 -31.37
N PHE A 152 -12.35 29.05 -31.39
CA PHE A 152 -13.07 29.45 -32.60
C PHE A 152 -13.60 30.88 -32.49
N TYR A 153 -13.89 31.49 -33.64
CA TYR A 153 -14.44 32.84 -33.70
C TYR A 153 -15.96 32.83 -33.81
N GLU A 154 -16.63 33.62 -32.97
CA GLU A 154 -18.04 34.01 -33.08
C GLU A 154 -18.15 35.54 -33.22
N TYR A 155 -19.36 36.05 -33.52
CA TYR A 155 -19.64 37.48 -33.62
C TYR A 155 -19.15 38.29 -32.40
N ASP A 156 -19.21 37.71 -31.19
CA ASP A 156 -18.77 38.33 -29.94
C ASP A 156 -17.29 38.07 -29.58
N GLY A 157 -16.48 37.59 -30.53
CA GLY A 157 -15.04 37.36 -30.37
C GLY A 157 -14.63 35.88 -30.28
N VAL A 158 -13.43 35.63 -29.74
CA VAL A 158 -12.86 34.28 -29.63
C VAL A 158 -13.53 33.51 -28.49
N LYS A 159 -14.17 32.40 -28.81
CA LYS A 159 -14.66 31.42 -27.84
C LYS A 159 -13.59 30.38 -27.58
N ARG A 160 -13.44 30.02 -26.30
CA ARG A 160 -12.56 28.95 -25.84
C ARG A 160 -13.32 28.00 -24.95
N VAL A 161 -13.38 26.74 -25.35
CA VAL A 161 -13.99 25.66 -24.56
C VAL A 161 -12.92 24.62 -24.22
N GLN A 162 -13.02 24.04 -23.03
CA GLN A 162 -12.05 23.07 -22.54
C GLN A 162 -12.74 21.86 -21.89
N ALA A 163 -12.25 20.68 -22.23
CA ALA A 163 -12.62 19.40 -21.66
C ALA A 163 -11.38 18.72 -21.04
N TRP A 164 -11.60 17.83 -20.09
CA TRP A 164 -10.53 16.96 -19.59
C TRP A 164 -11.07 15.61 -19.17
N HIS A 165 -10.24 14.58 -19.33
CA HIS A 165 -10.56 13.21 -18.99
C HIS A 165 -9.42 12.60 -18.16
N PRO A 166 -9.65 12.29 -16.87
CA PRO A 166 -8.67 11.61 -16.04
C PRO A 166 -8.47 10.16 -16.50
N PHE A 167 -7.29 9.61 -16.23
CA PHE A 167 -7.00 8.19 -16.42
C PHE A 167 -6.08 7.68 -15.29
N LYS A 168 -6.03 6.37 -15.12
CA LYS A 168 -5.23 5.69 -14.11
C LYS A 168 -3.85 5.35 -14.68
N LEU A 169 -2.80 5.86 -14.06
CA LEU A 169 -1.43 5.44 -14.34
C LEU A 169 -1.02 4.35 -13.34
N VAL A 170 -0.56 3.22 -13.84
CA VAL A 170 0.00 2.11 -13.06
C VAL A 170 1.48 1.94 -13.40
N GLN A 171 2.24 1.40 -12.46
CA GLN A 171 3.64 1.08 -12.68
C GLN A 171 3.80 -0.44 -12.71
N TYR A 172 4.55 -0.92 -13.69
CA TYR A 172 4.97 -2.31 -13.76
C TYR A 172 6.48 -2.41 -13.52
N SER A 173 6.90 -3.53 -12.93
CA SER A 173 8.30 -3.90 -12.87
C SER A 173 8.70 -4.60 -14.16
N PRO A 174 9.85 -4.26 -14.75
CA PRO A 174 10.42 -5.00 -15.88
C PRO A 174 11.02 -6.35 -15.45
N ASN A 175 11.21 -6.55 -14.14
CA ASN A 175 11.81 -7.75 -13.57
C ASN A 175 10.76 -8.88 -13.43
N PRO A 176 11.19 -10.15 -13.45
CA PRO A 176 10.29 -11.27 -13.18
C PRO A 176 9.73 -11.22 -11.75
N PRO A 177 8.65 -11.97 -11.45
CA PRO A 177 8.08 -12.00 -10.10
C PRO A 177 9.11 -12.42 -9.07
N ILE A 178 9.11 -11.76 -7.90
CA ILE A 178 10.01 -12.12 -6.80
C ILE A 178 9.73 -13.55 -6.34
N ALA A 179 10.79 -14.31 -6.12
CA ALA A 179 10.71 -15.62 -5.48
C ALA A 179 10.95 -15.53 -3.96
N ASP A 180 11.74 -14.54 -3.52
CA ASP A 180 12.06 -14.31 -2.12
C ASP A 180 11.34 -13.07 -1.56
N PHE A 181 10.54 -13.29 -0.52
CA PHE A 181 9.82 -12.26 0.23
C PHE A 181 10.68 -11.61 1.33
N ALA A 182 11.95 -12.02 1.43
CA ALA A 182 12.91 -11.58 2.43
C ALA A 182 12.33 -11.72 3.85
N VAL A 183 11.94 -12.95 4.21
CA VAL A 183 11.25 -13.24 5.48
C VAL A 183 12.18 -12.94 6.66
N ARG A 184 11.74 -12.03 7.54
CA ARG A 184 12.38 -11.78 8.85
C ARG A 184 11.61 -12.47 9.95
N VAL A 185 12.31 -12.87 11.01
CA VAL A 185 11.72 -13.56 12.16
C VAL A 185 11.78 -12.67 13.38
N TRP A 186 10.63 -12.43 14.00
CA TRP A 186 10.54 -11.84 15.33
C TRP A 186 10.39 -12.91 16.40
N ARG A 187 10.98 -12.66 17.57
CA ARG A 187 10.98 -13.58 18.71
C ARG A 187 10.24 -12.95 19.88
N TYR A 188 9.23 -13.63 20.38
CA TYR A 188 8.42 -13.21 21.52
C TYR A 188 8.64 -14.17 22.69
N PRO A 189 9.46 -13.80 23.68
CA PRO A 189 9.63 -14.60 24.88
C PRO A 189 8.29 -14.78 25.62
N GLY A 190 8.01 -16.01 26.00
CA GLY A 190 6.76 -16.43 26.62
C GLY A 190 6.99 -17.34 27.82
N SER A 191 6.00 -17.38 28.71
CA SER A 191 6.01 -18.23 29.89
C SER A 191 4.59 -18.61 30.27
N VAL A 192 4.35 -19.90 30.51
CA VAL A 192 3.08 -20.41 31.03
C VAL A 192 3.34 -21.23 32.28
N ARG A 193 2.49 -21.07 33.30
CA ARG A 193 2.56 -21.83 34.54
C ARG A 193 1.20 -22.46 34.82
N SER A 194 1.12 -23.78 34.67
CA SER A 194 -0.14 -24.52 34.77
C SER A 194 0.10 -26.01 35.02
N THR A 195 -0.72 -26.63 35.87
CA THR A 195 -0.71 -28.09 36.06
C THR A 195 -1.10 -28.87 34.80
N ARG A 196 -1.77 -28.22 33.84
CA ARG A 196 -2.16 -28.83 32.55
C ARG A 196 -0.99 -29.01 31.58
N LEU A 197 0.19 -28.49 31.92
CA LEU A 197 1.43 -28.78 31.18
C LEU A 197 1.88 -30.23 31.38
N ILE A 198 1.43 -30.90 32.45
CA ILE A 198 1.78 -32.29 32.75
C ILE A 198 0.98 -33.22 31.82
N PRO A 199 1.64 -34.18 31.13
CA PRO A 199 0.95 -35.19 30.32
C PRO A 199 -0.16 -35.90 31.10
N GLY A 200 -1.32 -36.08 30.49
CA GLY A 200 -2.48 -36.73 31.12
C GLY A 200 -3.38 -35.81 31.97
N ARG A 201 -2.98 -34.56 32.25
CA ARG A 201 -3.81 -33.55 32.93
C ARG A 201 -4.35 -32.45 32.02
N GLN A 202 -4.18 -32.62 30.71
CA GLN A 202 -4.54 -31.62 29.68
C GLN A 202 -6.07 -31.45 29.53
N ASP A 203 -6.83 -32.53 29.72
CA ASP A 203 -8.29 -32.60 29.54
C ASP A 203 -9.09 -32.75 30.85
N GLU A 204 -8.48 -32.47 32.01
CA GLU A 204 -9.24 -32.42 33.27
C GLU A 204 -10.32 -31.32 33.17
N ARG A 205 -11.53 -31.72 32.76
CA ARG A 205 -12.73 -30.88 32.75
C ARG A 205 -12.98 -30.47 34.18
N GLY A 206 -12.59 -29.24 34.51
CA GLY A 206 -13.04 -28.60 35.74
C GLY A 206 -14.57 -28.67 35.77
N SER A 207 -15.10 -29.31 36.81
CA SER A 207 -16.52 -29.33 37.12
C SER A 207 -17.13 -27.94 36.87
N LEU A 208 -18.26 -27.94 36.15
CA LEU A 208 -18.97 -26.79 35.56
C LEU A 208 -19.33 -25.66 36.56
N PHE A 209 -19.05 -25.84 37.85
CA PHE A 209 -19.32 -24.88 38.92
C PHE A 209 -18.07 -24.14 39.44
N SER A 210 -16.97 -24.09 38.68
CA SER A 210 -15.70 -23.47 39.11
C SER A 210 -15.12 -22.38 38.19
N TRP A 211 -15.91 -21.86 37.23
CA TRP A 211 -15.41 -20.93 36.21
C TRP A 211 -15.03 -19.54 36.75
N ALA A 212 -15.48 -19.15 37.95
CA ALA A 212 -15.22 -17.83 38.52
C ALA A 212 -13.95 -17.71 39.40
N LYS A 213 -13.12 -18.77 39.56
CA LYS A 213 -11.97 -18.75 40.50
C LYS A 213 -10.67 -19.46 40.08
N ARG A 214 -10.43 -19.79 38.80
CA ARG A 214 -9.23 -20.58 38.38
C ARG A 214 -8.32 -19.88 37.36
N SER A 215 -7.92 -18.65 37.63
CA SER A 215 -6.78 -17.99 36.98
C SER A 215 -5.60 -17.77 37.94
N SER A 216 -5.47 -18.62 38.96
CA SER A 216 -4.38 -18.53 39.96
C SER A 216 -3.43 -19.72 39.83
N SER A 217 -2.42 -19.55 38.97
CA SER A 217 -1.24 -20.42 38.96
C SER A 217 -0.65 -20.49 40.37
N ARG A 218 -0.51 -21.69 40.93
CA ARG A 218 0.10 -21.88 42.25
C ARG A 218 1.62 -21.79 42.14
N PRO A 219 2.34 -21.37 43.20
CA PRO A 219 3.80 -21.29 43.18
C PRO A 219 4.51 -22.61 42.81
N GLY A 220 3.87 -23.76 43.09
CA GLY A 220 4.40 -25.09 42.78
C GLY A 220 3.99 -25.67 41.41
N ASP A 221 3.22 -24.94 40.60
CA ASP A 221 2.82 -25.42 39.28
C ASP A 221 4.03 -25.40 38.32
N PRO A 222 4.15 -26.40 37.43
CA PRO A 222 5.26 -26.44 36.47
C PRO A 222 5.17 -25.24 35.52
N THR A 223 6.33 -24.74 35.13
CA THR A 223 6.48 -23.56 34.27
C THR A 223 7.16 -23.96 32.96
N LEU A 224 6.51 -23.67 31.84
CA LEU A 224 7.09 -23.77 30.49
C LEU A 224 7.61 -22.39 30.08
N LYS A 225 8.88 -22.33 29.67
CA LYS A 225 9.49 -21.15 29.04
C LYS A 225 9.68 -21.42 27.55
N PHE A 226 9.37 -20.45 26.71
CA PHE A 226 9.47 -20.61 25.26
C PHE A 226 9.62 -19.25 24.55
N GLU A 227 9.89 -19.29 23.26
CA GLU A 227 9.82 -18.15 22.35
C GLU A 227 8.81 -18.47 21.24
N LEU A 228 7.81 -17.62 21.04
CA LEU A 228 7.02 -17.65 19.81
C LEU A 228 7.82 -16.93 18.72
N LEU A 229 8.09 -17.63 17.64
CA LEU A 229 8.77 -17.11 16.47
C LEU A 229 7.74 -16.81 15.38
N PHE A 230 7.71 -15.56 14.93
CA PHE A 230 6.85 -15.11 13.84
C PHE A 230 7.69 -14.62 12.67
N GLY A 231 7.67 -15.40 11.58
CA GLY A 231 8.26 -15.05 10.30
C GLY A 231 7.28 -14.25 9.45
N PHE A 232 7.67 -13.05 9.04
CA PHE A 232 6.86 -12.14 8.23
C PHE A 232 7.67 -11.60 7.04
N PRO A 233 7.01 -11.24 5.92
CA PRO A 233 7.70 -10.73 4.73
C PRO A 233 8.18 -9.30 4.96
N THR A 234 9.33 -8.96 4.39
CA THR A 234 9.79 -7.55 4.28
C THR A 234 9.66 -6.99 2.87
N ARG A 235 9.40 -7.84 1.89
CA ARG A 235 9.03 -7.48 0.53
C ARG A 235 7.74 -8.18 0.17
N ILE A 236 6.79 -7.45 -0.42
CA ILE A 236 5.56 -8.00 -0.98
C ILE A 236 5.43 -7.43 -2.38
N GLN A 237 5.15 -8.27 -3.37
CA GLN A 237 4.90 -7.82 -4.73
C GLN A 237 3.42 -7.96 -5.09
N LEU A 238 2.85 -6.91 -5.65
CA LEU A 238 1.49 -6.94 -6.17
C LEU A 238 1.35 -7.97 -7.29
N ASP A 239 0.23 -8.69 -7.30
CA ASP A 239 -0.12 -9.71 -8.30
C ASP A 239 0.87 -10.89 -8.39
N ASN A 240 1.72 -11.08 -7.37
CA ASN A 240 2.60 -12.24 -7.32
C ASN A 240 1.77 -13.53 -7.12
N GLN A 241 2.11 -14.55 -7.92
CA GLN A 241 1.42 -15.85 -7.86
C GLN A 241 1.83 -16.69 -6.65
N THR A 242 2.91 -16.35 -5.96
CA THR A 242 3.35 -17.03 -4.74
C THR A 242 2.64 -16.39 -3.53
N PRO A 243 2.02 -17.18 -2.64
CA PRO A 243 1.38 -16.65 -1.44
C PRO A 243 2.37 -15.94 -0.52
N ILE A 244 1.91 -14.87 0.11
CA ILE A 244 2.67 -14.11 1.10
C ILE A 244 2.90 -14.99 2.33
N PRO A 245 4.15 -15.29 2.72
CA PRO A 245 4.43 -16.21 3.81
C PRO A 245 4.16 -15.57 5.17
N LEU A 246 3.43 -16.27 6.05
CA LEU A 246 3.23 -15.90 7.46
C LEU A 246 3.52 -17.12 8.33
N ARG A 247 4.73 -17.16 8.89
CA ARG A 247 5.31 -18.39 9.46
C ARG A 247 5.31 -18.36 10.98
N LEU A 248 4.81 -19.42 11.62
CA LEU A 248 4.76 -19.54 13.07
C LEU A 248 5.47 -20.81 13.53
N ALA A 249 6.34 -20.68 14.52
CA ALA A 249 6.88 -21.80 15.29
C ALA A 249 7.07 -21.38 16.75
N VAL A 250 7.18 -22.36 17.64
CA VAL A 250 7.50 -22.14 19.06
C VAL A 250 8.78 -22.88 19.39
N PHE A 251 9.74 -22.15 19.96
CA PHE A 251 10.99 -22.71 20.45
C PHE A 251 10.93 -22.82 21.97
N PRO A 252 10.86 -24.04 22.52
CA PRO A 252 10.90 -24.24 23.96
C PRO A 252 12.30 -23.92 24.52
N ASN A 253 12.35 -23.26 25.66
CA ASN A 253 13.58 -23.04 26.43
C ASN A 253 13.64 -24.09 27.54
N TRP A 254 14.25 -25.24 27.22
CA TRP A 254 14.29 -26.39 28.12
C TRP A 254 15.12 -26.15 29.39
N ASP A 255 16.13 -25.29 29.33
CA ASP A 255 16.98 -24.98 30.48
C ASP A 255 16.25 -24.18 31.56
N LYS A 256 15.26 -23.38 31.16
CA LYS A 256 14.45 -22.55 32.06
C LYS A 256 13.05 -23.13 32.32
N THR A 257 12.75 -24.28 31.73
CA THR A 257 11.49 -25.00 31.90
C THR A 257 11.59 -25.94 33.10
N SER A 258 10.49 -26.13 33.84
CA SER A 258 10.47 -27.05 34.98
C SER A 258 10.81 -28.48 34.58
N GLU A 259 11.67 -29.15 35.35
CA GLU A 259 12.24 -30.46 35.01
C GLU A 259 11.17 -31.53 34.72
N ILE A 260 10.04 -31.50 35.42
CA ILE A 260 8.91 -32.44 35.24
C ILE A 260 8.25 -32.41 33.84
N ILE A 261 8.43 -31.31 33.10
CA ILE A 261 7.90 -31.14 31.73
C ILE A 261 9.01 -30.87 30.71
N LYS A 262 10.26 -31.13 31.07
CA LYS A 262 11.40 -30.91 30.18
C LYS A 262 11.36 -31.91 29.03
N ASN A 263 11.58 -31.42 27.81
CA ASN A 263 11.47 -32.19 26.57
C ASN A 263 10.11 -32.85 26.35
N VAL A 264 9.06 -32.38 27.03
CA VAL A 264 7.68 -32.83 26.80
C VAL A 264 7.03 -31.93 25.75
N PRO A 265 6.63 -32.45 24.58
CA PRO A 265 5.96 -31.66 23.55
C PRO A 265 4.65 -31.04 24.08
N GLN A 266 4.53 -29.73 23.94
CA GLN A 266 3.33 -28.98 24.33
C GLN A 266 2.55 -28.58 23.08
N LYS A 267 1.22 -28.68 23.15
CA LYS A 267 0.33 -28.31 22.05
C LYS A 267 0.05 -26.81 22.10
N PHE A 268 0.51 -26.09 21.08
CA PHE A 268 0.20 -24.69 20.88
C PHE A 268 -0.86 -24.58 19.79
N ARG A 269 -2.01 -24.01 20.13
CA ARG A 269 -3.11 -23.80 19.20
C ARG A 269 -3.16 -22.33 18.80
N LEU A 270 -3.17 -22.04 17.50
CA LEU A 270 -3.49 -20.70 17.01
C LEU A 270 -4.99 -20.43 17.19
N LEU A 271 -5.34 -19.33 17.85
CA LEU A 271 -6.73 -18.91 18.04
C LEU A 271 -7.12 -17.81 17.06
N LEU A 272 -6.24 -16.84 16.87
CA LEU A 272 -6.49 -15.68 16.02
C LEU A 272 -5.17 -15.15 15.47
N ILE A 273 -5.18 -14.71 14.23
CA ILE A 273 -4.13 -13.85 13.69
C ILE A 273 -4.77 -12.78 12.81
N LYS A 274 -4.62 -11.53 13.21
CA LYS A 274 -5.01 -10.36 12.42
C LYS A 274 -3.77 -9.79 11.78
N VAL A 275 -3.83 -9.53 10.49
CA VAL A 275 -2.75 -8.87 9.75
C VAL A 275 -3.34 -7.74 8.95
N SER A 276 -2.71 -6.56 9.03
CA SER A 276 -3.11 -5.38 8.28
C SER A 276 -1.91 -4.80 7.54
N LEU A 277 -2.12 -4.37 6.31
CA LEU A 277 -1.18 -3.53 5.59
C LEU A 277 -1.53 -2.07 5.90
N VAL A 278 -0.56 -1.34 6.44
CA VAL A 278 -0.70 0.08 6.77
C VAL A 278 0.07 0.89 5.73
N THR A 279 -0.63 1.63 4.89
CA THR A 279 -0.03 2.61 3.98
C THR A 279 0.28 3.88 4.75
N CYS A 280 1.53 4.31 4.73
CA CYS A 280 2.06 5.52 5.34
C CYS A 280 2.34 6.56 4.25
N THR A 281 1.55 7.63 4.22
CA THR A 281 1.74 8.78 3.32
C THR A 281 2.37 9.93 4.09
N LYS A 282 3.64 10.20 3.78
CA LYS A 282 4.37 11.37 4.26
C LYS A 282 4.29 12.46 3.19
N VAL A 283 3.89 13.67 3.56
CA VAL A 283 3.71 14.78 2.63
C VAL A 283 4.46 16.02 3.10
N MET A 284 4.95 16.82 2.16
CA MET A 284 5.62 18.09 2.40
C MET A 284 4.72 19.23 1.91
N THR A 285 4.34 20.12 2.83
CA THR A 285 3.52 21.29 2.53
C THR A 285 4.36 22.36 1.85
N ARG A 286 3.72 23.39 1.29
CA ARG A 286 4.40 24.50 0.60
C ARG A 286 5.49 25.20 1.42
N HIS A 287 5.38 25.17 2.74
CA HIS A 287 6.33 25.78 3.67
C HIS A 287 7.37 24.79 4.23
N GLY A 288 7.49 23.60 3.64
CA GLY A 288 8.44 22.57 4.06
C GLY A 288 8.01 21.81 5.32
N THR A 289 6.80 22.01 5.83
CA THR A 289 6.30 21.25 6.98
C THR A 289 5.91 19.84 6.55
N GLU A 290 6.42 18.84 7.26
CA GLU A 290 6.06 17.45 7.02
C GLU A 290 4.78 17.08 7.76
N LYS A 291 3.90 16.34 7.08
CA LYS A 291 2.71 15.73 7.67
C LYS A 291 2.66 14.25 7.33
N TYR A 292 2.07 13.49 8.25
CA TYR A 292 2.05 12.04 8.20
C TYR A 292 0.61 11.56 8.29
N TYR A 293 0.22 10.70 7.36
CA TYR A 293 -1.10 10.09 7.29
C TYR A 293 -0.97 8.59 7.13
N THR A 294 -1.91 7.85 7.72
CA THR A 294 -1.93 6.39 7.62
C THR A 294 -3.32 5.89 7.23
N LYS A 295 -3.34 4.85 6.41
CA LYS A 295 -4.54 4.07 6.08
C LYS A 295 -4.21 2.60 6.32
N ALA A 296 -4.95 1.96 7.22
CA ALA A 296 -4.81 0.53 7.49
C ALA A 296 -5.87 -0.27 6.73
N VAL A 297 -5.45 -1.33 6.04
CA VAL A 297 -6.31 -2.29 5.37
C VAL A 297 -6.10 -3.65 5.99
N ASN A 298 -7.18 -4.26 6.50
CA ASN A 298 -7.14 -5.62 7.03
C ASN A 298 -7.01 -6.62 5.87
N LEU A 299 -6.04 -7.53 5.97
CA LEU A 299 -5.76 -8.54 4.95
C LEU A 299 -6.69 -9.77 5.01
N GLY A 300 -7.67 -9.80 5.93
CA GLY A 300 -8.68 -10.86 6.00
C GLY A 300 -8.18 -12.20 6.55
N VAL A 301 -6.94 -12.24 7.07
CA VAL A 301 -6.28 -13.48 7.54
C VAL A 301 -7.13 -14.24 8.57
N SER A 302 -7.68 -13.54 9.56
CA SER A 302 -8.52 -14.17 10.59
C SER A 302 -9.74 -14.85 9.98
N ASN A 303 -10.47 -14.14 9.12
CA ASN A 303 -11.69 -14.66 8.49
C ASN A 303 -11.37 -15.87 7.60
N ALA A 304 -10.22 -15.85 6.90
CA ALA A 304 -9.81 -16.98 6.07
C ALA A 304 -9.41 -18.20 6.89
N ILE A 305 -8.82 -18.01 8.07
CA ILE A 305 -8.53 -19.10 9.01
C ILE A 305 -9.80 -19.67 9.61
N ASP A 306 -10.77 -18.83 9.98
CA ASP A 306 -12.05 -19.30 10.53
C ASP A 306 -12.82 -20.19 9.53
N ASN A 307 -12.55 -20.03 8.22
CA ASN A 307 -13.10 -20.88 7.16
C ASN A 307 -12.33 -22.20 6.97
N LEU A 308 -11.10 -22.30 7.48
CA LEU A 308 -10.41 -23.59 7.56
C LEU A 308 -11.07 -24.36 8.69
N GLN A 309 -11.82 -25.42 8.35
CA GLN A 309 -12.56 -26.24 9.34
C GLN A 309 -11.64 -26.96 10.35
N ASP A 310 -10.33 -26.84 10.19
CA ASP A 310 -9.29 -27.50 10.97
C ASP A 310 -8.62 -26.58 11.99
N GLU A 311 -8.29 -27.17 13.15
CA GLU A 311 -7.53 -26.49 14.18
C GLU A 311 -6.04 -26.37 13.79
N ILE A 312 -5.53 -25.14 13.73
CA ILE A 312 -4.13 -24.87 13.41
C ILE A 312 -3.25 -25.06 14.65
N GLN A 313 -2.39 -26.09 14.61
CA GLN A 313 -1.37 -26.34 15.64
C GLN A 313 -0.05 -25.66 15.23
N ILE A 314 0.49 -24.85 16.14
CA ILE A 314 1.81 -24.23 16.00
C ILE A 314 2.85 -25.27 16.46
N PRO A 315 3.86 -25.61 15.63
CA PRO A 315 4.86 -26.60 15.97
C PRO A 315 5.74 -26.09 17.11
N CYS A 316 5.95 -26.94 18.11
CA CYS A 316 6.82 -26.68 19.26
C CYS A 316 8.04 -27.60 19.18
N THR A 317 9.09 -27.14 18.52
CA THR A 317 10.30 -27.91 18.23
C THR A 317 11.54 -27.03 18.41
N SER A 318 12.72 -27.66 18.48
CA SER A 318 14.00 -26.94 18.51
C SER A 318 14.53 -26.61 17.10
N SER A 319 13.86 -27.08 16.04
CA SER A 319 14.19 -26.80 14.64
C SER A 319 13.22 -25.77 14.03
N TRP A 320 13.70 -24.95 13.08
CA TRP A 320 12.84 -23.98 12.37
C TRP A 320 12.02 -24.67 11.28
N GLU A 321 10.95 -25.33 11.70
CA GLU A 321 9.96 -25.99 10.84
C GLU A 321 8.58 -25.34 11.05
N PRO A 322 8.41 -24.08 10.64
CA PRO A 322 7.20 -23.33 10.92
C PRO A 322 6.01 -23.81 10.09
N ILE A 323 4.82 -23.66 10.64
CA ILE A 323 3.60 -23.65 9.82
C ILE A 323 3.53 -22.33 9.04
N ASP A 324 3.10 -22.38 7.79
CA ASP A 324 2.94 -21.18 6.96
C ASP A 324 1.46 -20.88 6.75
N VAL A 325 0.90 -20.05 7.63
CA VAL A 325 -0.51 -19.65 7.62
C VAL A 325 -0.86 -18.93 6.32
N GLY A 326 0.06 -18.10 5.82
CA GLY A 326 -0.16 -17.36 4.57
C GLY A 326 -0.32 -18.29 3.38
N LYS A 327 0.46 -19.37 3.31
CA LYS A 327 0.29 -20.43 2.32
C LYS A 327 -1.02 -21.21 2.51
N MET A 328 -1.41 -21.52 3.75
CA MET A 328 -2.63 -22.29 4.04
C MET A 328 -3.90 -21.60 3.55
N ILE A 329 -3.95 -20.27 3.61
CA ILE A 329 -5.11 -19.47 3.17
C ILE A 329 -4.95 -18.86 1.77
N ASP A 330 -3.87 -19.19 1.05
CA ASP A 330 -3.51 -18.57 -0.23
C ASP A 330 -3.51 -17.02 -0.17
N LEU A 331 -2.83 -16.46 0.84
CA LEU A 331 -2.79 -15.03 1.08
C LEU A 331 -2.05 -14.31 -0.05
N ARG A 332 -2.75 -13.48 -0.84
CA ARG A 332 -2.16 -12.66 -1.91
C ARG A 332 -2.75 -11.27 -1.92
N ILE A 333 -1.94 -10.31 -2.36
CA ILE A 333 -2.34 -8.93 -2.61
C ILE A 333 -2.24 -8.70 -4.12
N THR A 334 -3.36 -8.32 -4.73
CA THR A 334 -3.50 -8.08 -6.17
C THR A 334 -3.84 -6.61 -6.43
N SER A 335 -3.63 -6.15 -7.67
CA SER A 335 -4.06 -4.82 -8.10
C SER A 335 -5.58 -4.62 -8.02
N LYS A 336 -6.34 -5.72 -7.91
CA LYS A 336 -7.81 -5.76 -7.84
C LYS A 336 -8.34 -5.95 -6.41
N GLY A 337 -7.48 -6.23 -5.43
CA GLY A 337 -7.89 -6.49 -4.05
C GLY A 337 -7.09 -7.59 -3.37
N ILE A 338 -7.69 -8.24 -2.37
CA ILE A 338 -7.06 -9.24 -1.51
C ILE A 338 -7.81 -10.56 -1.70
N THR A 339 -7.11 -11.69 -1.82
CA THR A 339 -7.74 -13.01 -1.98
C THR A 339 -8.62 -13.40 -0.79
N CYS A 340 -8.21 -13.01 0.43
CA CYS A 340 -8.90 -13.31 1.68
C CYS A 340 -9.86 -12.18 2.14
N GLY A 341 -9.98 -11.10 1.37
CA GLY A 341 -10.73 -9.89 1.73
C GLY A 341 -12.08 -9.78 1.02
N TRP A 342 -12.97 -8.96 1.58
CA TRP A 342 -14.36 -8.77 1.10
C TRP A 342 -14.55 -7.47 0.31
N LYS A 343 -13.50 -6.68 0.14
CA LYS A 343 -13.55 -5.37 -0.52
C LYS A 343 -12.50 -5.27 -1.62
N GLU A 344 -12.90 -4.67 -2.74
CA GLU A 344 -11.98 -4.13 -3.74
C GLU A 344 -11.21 -2.97 -3.10
N GLU A 345 -10.11 -3.29 -2.44
CA GLU A 345 -9.15 -2.29 -1.97
C GLU A 345 -8.06 -2.14 -3.03
N GLN A 346 -7.86 -0.91 -3.49
CA GLN A 346 -6.78 -0.63 -4.42
C GLN A 346 -5.48 -0.42 -3.64
N PHE A 347 -4.53 -1.33 -3.84
CA PHE A 347 -3.17 -1.18 -3.36
C PHE A 347 -2.34 -0.37 -4.35
N THR A 348 -1.40 0.40 -3.81
CA THR A 348 -0.44 1.19 -4.61
C THR A 348 0.96 0.84 -4.13
N PRO A 349 1.91 0.51 -5.02
CA PRO A 349 3.27 0.19 -4.60
C PRO A 349 3.91 1.36 -3.85
N SER A 350 5.02 1.12 -3.16
CA SER A 350 5.80 2.21 -2.57
C SER A 350 6.31 3.14 -3.66
N PHE A 351 6.15 4.45 -3.48
CA PHE A 351 6.62 5.45 -4.45
C PHE A 351 6.94 6.78 -3.77
N ARG A 352 7.66 7.63 -4.47
CA ARG A 352 8.01 8.99 -4.05
C ARG A 352 7.75 9.96 -5.19
N THR A 353 7.37 11.18 -4.84
CA THR A 353 7.29 12.33 -5.75
C THR A 353 8.10 13.48 -5.16
N TYR A 354 8.03 14.66 -5.79
CA TYR A 354 8.59 15.89 -5.22
C TYR A 354 8.05 16.22 -3.82
N ASN A 355 6.75 16.04 -3.55
CA ASN A 355 6.14 16.51 -2.30
C ASN A 355 5.47 15.43 -1.46
N MET A 356 5.59 14.15 -1.83
CA MET A 356 5.09 13.05 -1.01
C MET A 356 5.90 11.78 -1.16
N THR A 357 5.81 10.95 -0.13
CA THR A 357 6.38 9.62 -0.05
C THR A 357 5.32 8.66 0.47
N VAL A 358 5.11 7.55 -0.24
CA VAL A 358 4.19 6.48 0.15
C VAL A 358 4.99 5.22 0.44
N THR A 359 4.86 4.73 1.68
CA THR A 359 5.54 3.54 2.20
C THR A 359 4.53 2.65 2.92
N HIS A 360 4.95 1.44 3.32
CA HIS A 360 4.05 0.46 3.91
C HIS A 360 4.63 -0.18 5.16
N LYS A 361 3.74 -0.58 6.07
CA LYS A 361 4.02 -1.42 7.22
C LYS A 361 3.09 -2.62 7.25
N LEU A 362 3.57 -3.75 7.71
CA LEU A 362 2.74 -4.87 8.13
C LEU A 362 2.51 -4.76 9.63
N ARG A 363 1.26 -4.77 10.07
CA ARG A 363 0.87 -4.81 11.50
C ARG A 363 0.14 -6.10 11.79
N TRP A 364 0.41 -6.72 12.92
CA TRP A 364 -0.27 -7.95 13.32
C TRP A 364 -0.59 -8.03 14.80
N ASP A 365 -1.59 -8.85 15.07
CA ASP A 365 -2.02 -9.29 16.39
C ASP A 365 -2.18 -10.82 16.32
N ILE A 366 -1.49 -11.57 17.18
CA ILE A 366 -1.53 -13.04 17.20
C ILE A 366 -1.98 -13.50 18.59
N GLU A 367 -3.01 -14.33 18.62
CA GLU A 367 -3.55 -14.97 19.82
C GLU A 367 -3.38 -16.48 19.70
N PHE A 368 -2.84 -17.12 20.73
CA PHE A 368 -2.62 -18.55 20.76
C PHE A 368 -2.85 -19.11 22.15
N LYS A 369 -3.09 -20.42 22.22
CA LYS A 369 -3.41 -21.13 23.46
C LYS A 369 -2.43 -22.25 23.71
N VAL A 370 -2.00 -22.39 24.96
CA VAL A 370 -1.17 -23.49 25.43
C VAL A 370 -1.57 -23.86 26.86
N ALA A 371 -1.73 -25.15 27.13
CA ALA A 371 -2.08 -25.67 28.47
C ALA A 371 -3.30 -24.99 29.13
N GLY A 372 -4.29 -24.58 28.32
CA GLY A 372 -5.50 -23.91 28.79
C GLY A 372 -5.41 -22.38 28.85
N ASP A 373 -4.21 -21.82 28.82
CA ASP A 373 -3.96 -20.39 28.91
C ASP A 373 -3.88 -19.75 27.52
N THR A 374 -4.53 -18.60 27.38
CA THR A 374 -4.51 -17.79 26.15
C THR A 374 -3.46 -16.69 26.29
N LEU A 375 -2.59 -16.59 25.30
CA LEU A 375 -1.54 -15.60 25.19
C LEU A 375 -1.71 -14.81 23.91
N PHE A 376 -1.14 -13.61 23.91
CA PHE A 376 -1.37 -12.65 22.86
C PHE A 376 -0.13 -11.78 22.63
N VAL A 377 0.25 -11.58 21.36
CA VAL A 377 1.40 -10.76 20.94
C VAL A 377 0.99 -9.80 19.81
N LYS A 378 1.64 -8.63 19.76
CA LYS A 378 1.48 -7.64 18.69
C LYS A 378 2.81 -7.28 18.07
N GLY A 379 2.79 -6.76 16.85
CA GLY A 379 3.95 -6.16 16.24
C GLY A 379 3.60 -5.33 15.01
N GLU A 380 4.55 -4.52 14.58
CA GLU A 380 4.50 -3.89 13.27
C GLU A 380 5.90 -3.75 12.68
N ALA A 381 6.07 -4.00 11.39
CA ALA A 381 7.34 -3.84 10.70
C ALA A 381 7.15 -3.13 9.37
N ASN A 382 8.17 -2.40 8.92
CA ASN A 382 8.17 -1.82 7.57
C ASN A 382 8.22 -2.94 6.52
N VAL A 383 7.49 -2.74 5.42
CA VAL A 383 7.46 -3.65 4.28
C VAL A 383 7.56 -2.83 2.99
N LEU A 384 8.38 -3.32 2.06
CA LEU A 384 8.45 -2.76 0.72
C LEU A 384 7.36 -3.40 -0.14
N LEU A 385 6.41 -2.59 -0.60
CA LEU A 385 5.38 -3.04 -1.54
C LEU A 385 5.83 -2.74 -2.97
N LEU A 386 6.19 -3.80 -3.70
CA LEU A 386 6.71 -3.77 -5.06
C LEU A 386 5.60 -3.77 -6.10
N ARG A 387 5.93 -3.22 -7.26
CA ARG A 387 5.08 -3.16 -8.46
C ARG A 387 4.82 -4.55 -9.04
N SER A 388 3.64 -4.73 -9.63
CA SER A 388 3.33 -5.94 -10.40
C SER A 388 4.27 -6.09 -11.60
N CYS A 389 4.59 -7.31 -12.02
CA CYS A 389 5.38 -7.53 -13.24
C CYS A 389 4.61 -7.13 -14.49
N ASP A 390 5.32 -6.67 -15.53
CA ASP A 390 4.69 -6.45 -16.83
C ASP A 390 4.54 -7.77 -17.61
N GLU A 391 3.37 -8.42 -17.49
CA GLU A 391 3.04 -9.60 -18.30
C GLU A 391 2.93 -9.28 -19.80
N ARG A 392 2.84 -8.00 -20.19
CA ARG A 392 2.76 -7.60 -21.60
C ARG A 392 4.09 -7.80 -22.34
N GLU A 393 5.22 -7.80 -21.63
CA GLU A 393 6.56 -7.95 -22.21
C GLU A 393 7.08 -9.40 -22.25
N GLN A 394 6.43 -10.34 -21.54
CA GLN A 394 6.89 -11.73 -21.43
C GLN A 394 6.80 -12.52 -22.75
N SER A 395 6.14 -11.98 -23.78
CA SER A 395 6.07 -12.59 -25.11
C SER A 395 7.30 -12.33 -26.00
N THR A 396 8.23 -11.44 -25.61
CA THR A 396 9.31 -11.00 -26.54
C THR A 396 10.74 -11.02 -25.99
N ARG A 397 10.99 -11.40 -24.73
CA ARG A 397 12.36 -11.44 -24.18
C ARG A 397 12.68 -12.76 -23.50
N GLY A 398 13.11 -13.72 -24.30
CA GLY A 398 14.00 -14.77 -23.84
C GLY A 398 15.41 -14.19 -23.63
N LEU A 399 15.97 -14.47 -22.45
CA LEU A 399 17.39 -14.41 -22.10
C LEU A 399 18.05 -13.01 -22.06
N GLY A 400 18.37 -12.58 -20.83
CA GLY A 400 19.55 -11.77 -20.53
C GLY A 400 19.31 -10.27 -20.42
N LEU A 401 18.86 -9.81 -19.25
CA LEU A 401 19.10 -8.44 -18.78
C LEU A 401 19.49 -8.50 -17.30
N SER A 402 20.65 -7.92 -17.01
CA SER A 402 21.21 -7.70 -15.68
C SER A 402 20.23 -6.98 -14.76
N GLU A 403 20.22 -7.36 -13.48
CA GLU A 403 19.52 -6.64 -12.40
C GLU A 403 19.82 -5.14 -12.51
N VAL A 404 18.87 -4.38 -13.02
CA VAL A 404 18.86 -2.95 -12.77
C VAL A 404 18.37 -2.84 -11.33
N GLU A 405 19.29 -2.67 -10.39
CA GLU A 405 18.95 -2.31 -9.02
C GLU A 405 18.09 -1.05 -9.08
N GLU A 406 16.79 -1.18 -8.76
CA GLU A 406 15.94 -0.01 -8.49
C GLU A 406 16.61 0.74 -7.33
N ASP A 407 16.92 2.04 -7.52
CA ASP A 407 17.47 2.91 -6.46
C ASP A 407 16.39 3.19 -5.41
N ASP A 408 16.07 2.14 -4.64
CA ASP A 408 15.20 2.13 -3.48
C ASP A 408 15.98 2.54 -2.22
N SER A 409 17.16 3.16 -2.37
CA SER A 409 18.00 3.60 -1.26
C SER A 409 17.32 4.66 -0.37
N TRP A 410 16.24 5.26 -0.86
CA TRP A 410 15.36 6.13 -0.08
C TRP A 410 14.32 5.36 0.75
N ILE A 411 14.02 4.11 0.39
CA ILE A 411 13.17 3.16 1.13
C ILE A 411 14.06 2.34 2.07
N ARG A 412 14.93 3.00 2.84
CA ARG A 412 15.69 2.27 3.88
C ARG A 412 14.76 2.01 5.07
N PRO A 413 14.58 0.74 5.51
CA PRO A 413 14.07 0.51 6.85
C PRO A 413 15.03 1.19 7.84
N PRO A 414 14.52 1.79 8.94
CA PRO A 414 15.38 2.36 9.95
C PRO A 414 16.30 1.28 10.54
N PRO A 415 17.48 1.67 11.05
CA PRO A 415 18.37 0.77 11.79
C PRO A 415 17.63 0.10 12.96
N GLU A 416 18.08 -1.09 13.34
CA GLU A 416 17.45 -1.93 14.38
C GLU A 416 17.35 -1.26 15.77
N ASP A 417 18.02 -0.13 15.97
CA ASP A 417 18.12 0.61 17.23
C ASP A 417 16.95 1.59 17.51
N GLU A 418 16.00 1.76 16.59
CA GLU A 418 14.77 2.57 16.79
C GLU A 418 13.53 1.73 17.17
N ALA A 419 13.72 0.48 17.58
CA ALA A 419 12.63 -0.29 18.18
C ALA A 419 12.14 0.41 19.47
N PRO A 420 10.82 0.52 19.71
CA PRO A 420 10.34 0.93 21.03
C PRO A 420 10.91 -0.02 22.10
N PRO A 421 11.18 0.48 23.32
CA PRO A 421 11.84 -0.27 24.36
C PRO A 421 11.16 -1.62 24.61
N SER A 422 11.96 -2.63 24.95
CA SER A 422 11.44 -3.96 25.25
C SER A 422 10.45 -3.88 26.43
N PHE A 423 9.49 -4.79 26.51
CA PHE A 423 8.54 -4.82 27.62
C PHE A 423 9.21 -4.93 29.00
N ALA A 424 10.45 -5.44 29.05
CA ALA A 424 11.26 -5.44 30.27
C ALA A 424 11.60 -4.02 30.74
N ASP A 425 11.82 -3.08 29.82
CA ASP A 425 12.16 -1.69 30.12
C ASP A 425 10.93 -0.86 30.52
N ALA A 426 9.74 -1.19 29.97
CA ALA A 426 8.47 -0.56 30.35
C ALA A 426 8.04 -0.91 31.78
N ILE A 427 8.33 -2.13 32.26
CA ILE A 427 8.05 -2.54 33.64
C ILE A 427 8.99 -1.86 34.64
N VAL A 428 10.24 -1.58 34.25
CA VAL A 428 11.22 -0.90 35.12
C VAL A 428 10.90 0.60 35.27
N MET A 429 10.44 1.27 34.21
CA MET A 429 10.05 2.68 34.27
C MET A 429 8.74 2.91 35.04
N GLY A 430 7.80 1.96 34.98
CA GLY A 430 6.55 2.02 35.76
C GLY A 430 6.73 1.86 37.28
N ARG A 431 7.85 1.27 37.73
CA ARG A 431 8.15 1.14 39.17
C ARG A 431 8.93 2.31 39.76
N ARG A 432 9.53 3.19 38.94
CA ARG A 432 10.31 4.33 39.45
C ARG A 432 9.46 5.55 39.81
N ILE A 433 8.21 5.60 39.36
CA ILE A 433 7.32 6.77 39.59
C ILE A 433 6.58 6.67 40.93
N ASP A 434 6.39 5.47 41.50
CA ASP A 434 5.67 5.28 42.78
C ASP A 434 6.56 5.33 44.04
N SER A 435 7.83 5.71 43.92
CA SER A 435 8.77 5.72 45.06
C SER A 435 9.41 7.09 45.35
N GLN A 436 8.82 8.19 44.87
CA GLN A 436 9.17 9.55 45.28
C GLN A 436 7.91 10.36 45.54
N GLU A 437 7.22 10.06 46.64
CA GLU A 437 6.41 11.04 47.38
C GLU A 437 6.13 10.47 48.79
N THR A 438 7.04 10.76 49.71
CA THR A 438 6.81 10.91 51.16
C THR A 438 7.73 11.99 51.68
#